data_AF-A0AA85JP20-F1
#
_entry.id   AF-A0AA85JP20-F1
#
_cell.length_a   1.000
_cell.length_b   1.000
_cell.length_c   1.000
_cell.angle_alpha   90.00
_cell.angle_beta   90.00
_cell.angle_gamma   90.00
#
_symmetry.space_group_name_H-M   'P 1'
#
loop_
_entity.id
_entity.type
_entity.pdbx_description
1 polymer ?
#
loop_
_entity_poly.entity_id
_entity_poly.type
_entity_poly.pdbx_seq_one_letter_code
_entity_poly.pdbx_strand_id
1 'polypeptide(L)'
;MYQFSLKAFRSVFEVAMDRAEPADDIQTRVKTLLDSITFSVYMYTSRGLFEKDKLIFTAQMVFQIMTISNEINPVELDFLLRFPIIPNLTSPVDFITNNGWGGIKALSNMETFRNLDKDIEGSAKRWKNLCYFHAVICERRKFGPQGWNRIYPFNTGDLTISVSVLYNYLEANSKVPWEDLRYLFGDIMYGGHITDDWDRRLCKTYLEEYLVPEMLDGDHCLAPNFKTPQNTDYKGYHQYIDEFLPQNLHISMDYIQTLKWNF
;
A
#
# COMPACT_ATOMS: atom_id res chain seq x y z
N MET A 1 31.41 -27.89 -8.51
CA MET A 1 32.23 -26.71 -8.85
C MET A 1 32.76 -26.04 -7.60
N TYR A 2 31.93 -25.79 -6.58
CA TYR A 2 32.39 -25.30 -5.29
C TYR A 2 32.73 -26.46 -4.36
N GLN A 3 34.02 -26.58 -4.04
CA GLN A 3 34.54 -27.57 -3.10
C GLN A 3 35.50 -26.86 -2.15
N PHE A 4 35.18 -26.89 -0.86
CA PHE A 4 36.02 -26.35 0.19
C PHE A 4 36.40 -27.49 1.13
N SER A 5 37.68 -27.56 1.51
CA SER A 5 38.13 -28.55 2.48
C SER A 5 38.04 -27.99 3.90
N LEU A 6 37.72 -28.85 4.86
CA LEU A 6 37.73 -28.49 6.28
C LEU A 6 39.12 -27.99 6.73
N LYS A 7 40.19 -28.56 6.14
CA LYS A 7 41.57 -28.12 6.40
C LYS A 7 41.78 -26.65 5.98
N ALA A 8 41.33 -26.27 4.78
CA ALA A 8 41.47 -24.90 4.31
C ALA A 8 40.61 -23.92 5.14
N PHE A 9 39.39 -24.31 5.49
CA PHE A 9 38.53 -23.54 6.41
C PHE A 9 39.24 -23.29 7.75
N ARG A 10 39.82 -24.34 8.35
CA ARG A 10 40.54 -24.22 9.62
C ARG A 10 41.70 -23.22 9.54
N SER A 11 42.49 -23.24 8.46
CA SER A 11 43.55 -22.26 8.28
C SER A 11 43.03 -20.82 8.17
N VAL A 12 41.90 -20.60 7.50
CA VAL A 12 41.26 -19.28 7.43
C VAL A 12 40.75 -18.84 8.80
N PHE A 13 40.15 -19.76 9.55
CA PHE A 13 39.63 -19.52 10.89
C PHE A 13 40.73 -19.13 11.88
N GLU A 14 41.85 -19.87 11.91
CA GLU A 14 43.01 -19.56 12.76
C GLU A 14 43.59 -18.17 12.42
N VAL A 15 43.77 -17.86 11.12
CA VAL A 15 44.23 -16.54 10.68
C VAL A 15 43.25 -15.41 11.06
N ALA A 16 41.94 -15.68 11.00
CA ALA A 16 40.93 -14.70 11.38
C ALA A 16 40.94 -14.42 12.90
N MET A 17 41.19 -15.43 13.72
CA MET A 17 41.35 -15.27 15.16
C MET A 17 42.57 -14.41 15.52
N ASP A 18 43.70 -14.64 14.83
CA ASP A 18 44.94 -13.88 15.05
C ASP A 18 44.81 -12.41 14.62
N ARG A 19 44.00 -12.14 13.59
CA ARG A 19 43.73 -10.78 13.09
C ARG A 19 42.68 -10.01 13.86
N ALA A 20 41.83 -10.71 14.62
CA ALA A 20 40.75 -10.08 15.36
C ALA A 20 41.33 -9.16 16.44
N GLU A 21 40.90 -7.89 16.46
CA GLU A 21 41.40 -6.90 17.41
C GLU A 21 41.27 -7.41 18.85
N PRO A 22 42.35 -7.31 19.65
CA PRO A 22 42.31 -7.71 21.05
C PRO A 22 41.43 -6.74 21.83
N ALA A 23 40.77 -7.24 22.86
CA ALA A 23 39.97 -6.45 23.78
C ALA A 23 40.12 -7.03 25.19
N ASP A 24 40.18 -6.14 26.18
CA ASP A 24 40.33 -6.51 27.59
C ASP A 24 39.04 -7.07 28.17
N ASP A 25 37.89 -6.59 27.68
CA ASP A 25 36.57 -7.05 28.06
C ASP A 25 36.15 -8.27 27.23
N ILE A 26 35.61 -9.29 27.91
CA ILE A 26 35.23 -10.56 27.30
C ILE A 26 34.11 -10.36 26.26
N GLN A 27 33.11 -9.54 26.56
CA GLN A 27 31.99 -9.32 25.63
C GLN A 27 32.47 -8.67 24.34
N THR A 28 33.30 -7.65 24.47
CA THR A 28 33.94 -6.96 23.35
C THR A 28 34.84 -7.91 22.57
N ARG A 29 35.62 -8.76 23.25
CA ARG A 29 36.50 -9.74 22.60
C ARG A 29 35.73 -10.78 21.79
N VAL A 30 34.61 -11.29 22.32
CA VAL A 30 33.74 -12.22 21.60
C VAL A 30 33.19 -11.58 20.33
N LYS A 31 32.76 -10.31 20.41
CA LYS A 31 32.25 -9.57 19.25
C LYS A 31 33.32 -9.37 18.17
N THR A 32 34.52 -8.89 18.54
CA THR A 32 35.59 -8.67 17.54
C THR A 32 36.05 -9.97 16.88
N LEU A 33 36.06 -11.08 17.63
CA LEU A 33 36.30 -12.41 17.06
C LEU A 33 35.24 -12.82 16.06
N LEU A 34 33.95 -12.72 16.43
CA LEU A 34 32.83 -13.07 15.56
C LEU A 34 32.87 -12.27 14.26
N ASP A 35 33.09 -10.95 14.33
CA ASP A 35 33.16 -10.08 13.17
C ASP A 35 34.32 -10.47 12.24
N SER A 36 35.52 -10.66 12.79
CA SER A 36 36.71 -11.04 12.02
C SER A 36 36.57 -12.41 11.35
N ILE A 37 36.07 -13.41 12.09
CA ILE A 37 35.86 -14.76 11.59
C ILE A 37 34.80 -14.77 10.49
N THR A 38 33.65 -14.14 10.75
CA THR A 38 32.53 -14.09 9.79
C THR A 38 32.96 -13.43 8.50
N PHE A 39 33.61 -12.27 8.58
CA PHE A 39 34.12 -11.54 7.42
C PHE A 39 35.17 -12.35 6.65
N SER A 40 36.15 -12.94 7.36
CA SER A 40 37.24 -13.68 6.73
C SER A 40 36.74 -14.93 6.01
N VAL A 41 35.84 -15.69 6.63
CA VAL A 41 35.21 -16.88 6.02
C VAL A 41 34.34 -16.47 4.83
N TYR A 42 33.50 -15.45 4.98
CA TYR A 42 32.69 -14.92 3.89
C TYR A 42 33.54 -14.50 2.68
N MET A 43 34.62 -13.75 2.91
CA MET A 43 35.53 -13.29 1.85
C MET A 43 36.26 -14.45 1.20
N TYR A 44 36.72 -15.43 1.99
CA TYR A 44 37.39 -16.62 1.47
C TYR A 44 36.45 -17.42 0.55
N THR A 45 35.23 -17.69 0.99
CA THR A 45 34.24 -18.43 0.18
C THR A 45 33.83 -17.62 -1.05
N SER A 46 33.48 -16.34 -0.89
CA SER A 46 33.02 -15.48 -1.98
C SER A 46 34.05 -15.33 -3.11
N ARG A 47 35.35 -15.39 -2.83
CA ARG A 47 36.40 -15.39 -3.86
C ARG A 47 36.38 -16.63 -4.76
N GLY A 48 35.88 -17.75 -4.25
CA GLY A 48 35.74 -19.00 -5.00
C GLY A 48 34.40 -19.14 -5.73
N LEU A 49 33.47 -18.21 -5.55
CA LEU A 49 32.14 -18.22 -6.17
C LEU A 49 32.12 -17.41 -7.47
N PHE A 50 31.22 -17.77 -8.39
CA PHE A 50 30.89 -16.88 -9.50
C PHE A 50 30.07 -15.70 -8.98
N GLU A 51 30.17 -14.54 -9.63
CA GLU A 51 29.45 -13.33 -9.22
C GLU A 51 27.94 -13.56 -9.06
N LYS A 52 27.32 -14.32 -9.98
CA LYS A 52 25.90 -14.65 -9.94
C LYS A 52 25.46 -15.44 -8.70
N ASP A 53 26.38 -16.17 -8.07
CA ASP A 53 26.09 -17.09 -6.96
C ASP A 53 26.40 -16.45 -5.59
N LYS A 54 27.11 -15.31 -5.56
CA LYS A 54 27.50 -14.63 -4.31
C LYS A 54 26.28 -14.16 -3.51
N LEU A 55 25.28 -13.56 -4.16
CA LEU A 55 24.09 -13.07 -3.45
C LEU A 55 23.30 -14.21 -2.80
N ILE A 56 23.19 -15.35 -3.49
CA ILE A 56 22.53 -16.56 -2.97
C ILE A 56 23.28 -17.07 -1.73
N PHE A 57 24.61 -17.17 -1.82
CA PHE A 57 25.44 -17.57 -0.69
C PHE A 57 25.30 -16.62 0.50
N THR A 58 25.33 -15.30 0.27
CA THR A 58 25.15 -14.30 1.33
C THR A 58 23.77 -14.45 1.99
N ALA A 59 22.70 -14.55 1.20
CA ALA A 59 21.35 -14.72 1.72
C ALA A 59 21.23 -16.02 2.55
N GLN A 60 21.77 -17.13 2.05
CA GLN A 60 21.79 -18.40 2.78
C GLN A 60 22.54 -18.29 4.11
N MET A 61 23.71 -17.63 4.13
CA MET A 61 24.48 -17.43 5.36
C MET A 61 23.66 -16.64 6.40
N VAL A 62 23.05 -15.53 5.97
CA VAL A 62 22.20 -14.70 6.83
C VAL A 62 21.02 -15.51 7.37
N PHE A 63 20.28 -16.21 6.50
CA PHE A 63 19.13 -17.01 6.92
C PHE A 63 19.53 -18.10 7.92
N GLN A 64 20.67 -18.77 7.73
CA GLN A 64 21.15 -19.79 8.68
C GLN A 64 21.53 -19.17 10.03
N ILE A 65 22.21 -18.02 10.04
CA ILE A 65 22.55 -17.31 11.29
C ILE A 65 21.27 -16.89 12.03
N MET A 66 20.30 -16.29 11.32
CA MET A 66 19.02 -15.87 11.90
C MET A 66 18.18 -17.06 12.40
N THR A 67 18.25 -18.20 11.71
CA THR A 67 17.56 -19.43 12.14
C THR A 67 18.17 -19.97 13.44
N ILE A 68 19.50 -20.02 13.54
CA ILE A 68 20.19 -20.52 14.75
C ILE A 68 19.99 -19.57 15.94
N SER A 69 19.93 -18.26 15.70
CA SER A 69 19.67 -17.24 16.74
C SER A 69 18.19 -17.13 17.12
N ASN A 70 17.29 -17.87 16.46
CA ASN A 70 15.83 -17.75 16.62
C ASN A 70 15.28 -16.34 16.33
N GLU A 71 15.95 -15.59 15.44
CA GLU A 71 15.53 -14.24 15.02
C GLU A 71 14.63 -14.25 13.79
N ILE A 72 14.46 -15.41 13.13
CA ILE A 72 13.57 -15.57 11.98
C ILE A 72 12.55 -16.68 12.23
N ASN A 73 11.30 -16.43 11.86
CA ASN A 73 10.26 -17.44 11.93
C ASN A 73 10.47 -18.46 10.79
N PRO A 74 10.61 -19.77 11.09
CA PRO A 74 10.86 -20.79 10.08
C PRO A 74 9.72 -20.93 9.07
N VAL A 75 8.48 -20.65 9.46
CA VAL A 75 7.30 -20.68 8.58
C VAL A 75 7.35 -19.52 7.58
N GLU A 76 7.73 -18.32 8.04
CA GLU A 76 7.87 -17.15 7.18
C GLU A 76 9.03 -17.31 6.20
N LEU A 77 10.16 -17.88 6.66
CA LEU A 77 11.30 -18.19 5.79
C LEU A 77 10.96 -19.25 4.75
N ASP A 78 10.24 -20.33 5.11
CA ASP A 78 9.79 -21.33 4.14
C ASP A 78 8.84 -20.72 3.10
N PHE A 79 7.92 -19.84 3.54
CA PHE A 79 7.05 -19.09 2.64
C PHE A 79 7.86 -18.22 1.66
N LEU A 80 8.84 -17.46 2.16
CA LEU A 80 9.71 -16.60 1.34
C LEU A 80 10.46 -17.41 0.26
N LEU A 81 10.98 -18.58 0.62
CA LEU A 81 11.79 -19.40 -0.27
C LEU A 81 10.96 -20.17 -1.31
N ARG A 82 9.77 -20.63 -0.94
CA ARG A 82 8.91 -21.45 -1.81
C ARG A 82 7.88 -20.65 -2.58
N PHE A 83 7.47 -19.51 -2.03
CA PHE A 83 6.38 -18.65 -2.51
C PHE A 83 5.16 -19.49 -2.96
N PRO A 84 4.47 -20.18 -2.04
CA PRO A 84 3.36 -21.04 -2.41
C PRO A 84 2.23 -20.20 -3.04
N ILE A 85 1.66 -20.73 -4.14
CA ILE A 85 0.58 -20.09 -4.88
C ILE A 85 -0.65 -21.01 -4.82
N ILE A 86 -1.81 -20.45 -4.47
CA ILE A 86 -3.09 -21.15 -4.62
C ILE A 86 -3.50 -21.07 -6.10
N PRO A 87 -3.58 -22.21 -6.82
CA PRO A 87 -3.86 -22.20 -8.25
C PRO A 87 -5.35 -21.93 -8.54
N ASN A 88 -5.64 -21.62 -9.82
CA ASN A 88 -7.01 -21.46 -10.35
C ASN A 88 -7.83 -20.34 -9.71
N LEU A 89 -7.16 -19.29 -9.24
CA LEU A 89 -7.82 -18.08 -8.75
C LEU A 89 -7.78 -16.97 -9.81
N THR A 90 -8.90 -16.27 -9.96
CA THR A 90 -8.97 -15.04 -10.76
C THR A 90 -8.71 -13.86 -9.84
N SER A 91 -7.81 -12.98 -10.25
CA SER A 91 -7.59 -11.73 -9.52
C SER A 91 -8.87 -10.88 -9.55
N PRO A 92 -9.32 -10.34 -8.39
CA PRO A 92 -10.43 -9.41 -8.33
C PRO A 92 -10.04 -7.98 -8.75
N VAL A 93 -8.74 -7.75 -8.98
CA VAL A 93 -8.17 -6.47 -9.42
C VAL A 93 -7.30 -6.65 -10.66
N ASP A 94 -7.27 -5.66 -11.55
CA ASP A 94 -6.60 -5.72 -12.86
C ASP A 94 -5.07 -5.56 -12.80
N PHE A 95 -4.54 -4.90 -11.76
CA PHE A 95 -3.11 -4.68 -11.57
C PHE A 95 -2.36 -5.89 -10.99
N ILE A 96 -3.07 -6.95 -10.58
CA ILE A 96 -2.48 -8.19 -10.06
C ILE A 96 -2.80 -9.35 -10.99
N THR A 97 -1.78 -10.14 -11.34
CA THR A 97 -1.98 -11.36 -12.14
C THR A 97 -2.70 -12.45 -11.33
N ASN A 98 -3.43 -13.34 -12.00
CA ASN A 98 -4.08 -14.50 -11.35
C ASN A 98 -3.13 -15.31 -10.45
N ASN A 99 -1.88 -15.52 -10.89
CA ASN A 99 -0.86 -16.21 -10.10
C ASN A 99 -0.40 -15.37 -8.90
N GLY A 100 -0.21 -14.05 -9.09
CA GLY A 100 0.12 -13.13 -8.00
C GLY A 100 -0.99 -13.09 -6.94
N TRP A 101 -2.25 -13.13 -7.37
CA TRP A 101 -3.40 -13.21 -6.48
C TRP A 101 -3.44 -14.50 -5.68
N GLY A 102 -3.10 -15.63 -6.31
CA GLY A 102 -2.93 -16.90 -5.62
C GLY A 102 -1.83 -16.88 -4.56
N GLY A 103 -0.75 -16.13 -4.79
CA GLY A 103 0.29 -15.88 -3.79
C GLY A 103 -0.20 -15.00 -2.63
N ILE A 104 -0.98 -13.95 -2.91
CA ILE A 104 -1.58 -13.08 -1.88
C ILE A 104 -2.57 -13.85 -1.01
N LYS A 105 -3.42 -14.69 -1.61
CA LYS A 105 -4.34 -15.55 -0.84
C LYS A 105 -3.60 -16.55 0.03
N ALA A 106 -2.48 -17.11 -0.46
CA ALA A 106 -1.61 -17.95 0.36
C ALA A 106 -0.99 -17.16 1.53
N LEU A 107 -0.47 -15.94 1.26
CA LEU A 107 0.14 -15.06 2.24
C LEU A 107 -0.87 -14.64 3.32
N SER A 108 -2.12 -14.36 2.93
CA SER A 108 -3.19 -13.91 3.83
C SER A 108 -3.62 -14.96 4.87
N ASN A 109 -3.20 -16.23 4.70
CA ASN A 109 -3.40 -17.27 5.71
C ASN A 109 -2.38 -17.18 6.86
N MET A 110 -1.30 -16.40 6.71
CA MET A 110 -0.34 -16.15 7.77
C MET A 110 -0.91 -15.10 8.73
N GLU A 111 -0.72 -15.30 10.03
CA GLU A 111 -1.29 -14.44 11.07
C GLU A 111 -0.92 -12.96 10.88
N THR A 112 0.34 -12.69 10.55
CA THR A 112 0.89 -11.34 10.29
C THR A 112 0.25 -10.63 9.10
N PHE A 113 -0.25 -11.38 8.12
CA PHE A 113 -0.81 -10.85 6.87
C PHE A 113 -2.32 -11.11 6.75
N ARG A 114 -2.97 -11.42 7.87
CA ARG A 114 -4.39 -11.75 7.89
C ARG A 114 -5.21 -10.58 7.33
N ASN A 115 -6.16 -10.90 6.45
CA ASN A 115 -7.03 -9.97 5.73
C ASN A 115 -6.38 -9.13 4.62
N LEU A 116 -5.09 -9.30 4.31
CA LEU A 116 -4.44 -8.59 3.20
C LEU A 116 -5.20 -8.75 1.88
N ASP A 117 -5.72 -9.93 1.61
CA ASP A 117 -6.58 -10.21 0.45
C ASP A 117 -7.85 -9.36 0.46
N LYS A 118 -8.55 -9.28 1.60
CA LYS A 118 -9.75 -8.45 1.73
C LYS A 118 -9.44 -6.98 1.61
N ASP A 119 -8.28 -6.52 2.08
CA ASP A 119 -7.88 -5.12 1.98
C ASP A 119 -7.64 -4.74 0.52
N ILE A 120 -6.98 -5.62 -0.24
CA ILE A 120 -6.77 -5.44 -1.67
C ILE A 120 -8.10 -5.49 -2.44
N GLU A 121 -9.03 -6.36 -2.07
CA GLU A 121 -10.39 -6.42 -2.66
C GLU A 121 -11.27 -5.21 -2.27
N GLY A 122 -11.16 -4.75 -1.03
CA GLY A 122 -12.02 -3.75 -0.39
C GLY A 122 -11.64 -2.31 -0.70
N SER A 123 -10.39 -2.12 -1.14
CA SER A 123 -9.80 -0.88 -1.64
C SER A 123 -10.79 -0.10 -2.53
N ALA A 124 -11.26 -0.69 -3.64
CA ALA A 124 -12.03 0.03 -4.65
C ALA A 124 -13.44 0.51 -4.24
N LYS A 125 -14.09 -0.09 -3.22
CA LYS A 125 -15.52 0.17 -2.91
C LYS A 125 -15.77 1.53 -2.24
N ARG A 126 -14.82 1.96 -1.41
CA ARG A 126 -15.08 3.00 -0.39
C ARG A 126 -14.71 4.41 -0.86
N TRP A 127 -13.95 4.55 -1.93
CA TRP A 127 -13.33 5.81 -2.33
C TRP A 127 -14.07 6.54 -3.46
N LYS A 128 -15.00 5.86 -4.13
CA LYS A 128 -15.71 6.34 -5.33
C LYS A 128 -16.45 7.65 -5.09
N ASN A 129 -17.20 7.72 -3.99
CA ASN A 129 -18.00 8.90 -3.66
C ASN A 129 -17.13 10.06 -3.19
N LEU A 130 -15.98 9.78 -2.58
CA LEU A 130 -14.99 10.81 -2.23
C LEU A 130 -14.35 11.40 -3.50
N CYS A 131 -14.04 10.56 -4.51
CA CYS A 131 -13.55 11.02 -5.81
C CYS A 131 -14.61 11.84 -6.55
N TYR A 132 -15.88 11.42 -6.52
CA TYR A 132 -16.98 12.19 -7.11
C TYR A 132 -17.19 13.53 -6.39
N PHE A 133 -17.19 13.53 -5.05
CA PHE A 133 -17.24 14.74 -4.23
C PHE A 133 -16.10 15.70 -4.62
N HIS A 134 -14.86 15.20 -4.72
CA HIS A 134 -13.70 16.00 -5.11
C HIS A 134 -13.86 16.61 -6.51
N ALA A 135 -14.37 15.84 -7.48
CA ALA A 135 -14.64 16.35 -8.81
C ALA A 135 -15.69 17.48 -8.78
N VAL A 136 -16.79 17.30 -8.05
CA VAL A 136 -17.87 18.30 -7.94
C VAL A 136 -17.36 19.60 -7.32
N ILE A 137 -16.67 19.56 -6.17
CA ILE A 137 -16.19 20.77 -5.50
C ILE A 137 -15.16 21.55 -6.34
N CYS A 138 -14.31 20.84 -7.09
CA CYS A 138 -13.35 21.45 -8.01
C CYS A 138 -14.06 22.12 -9.18
N GLU A 139 -15.03 21.44 -9.79
CA GLU A 139 -15.77 21.92 -10.97
C GLU A 139 -16.69 23.09 -10.67
N ARG A 140 -17.23 23.17 -9.46
CA ARG A 140 -18.04 24.31 -9.01
C ARG A 140 -17.31 25.65 -9.16
N ARG A 141 -15.97 25.67 -9.11
CA ARG A 141 -15.16 26.88 -9.34
C ARG A 141 -15.43 27.54 -10.71
N LYS A 142 -15.92 26.79 -11.70
CA LYS A 142 -16.25 27.29 -13.04
C LYS A 142 -17.46 28.24 -13.05
N PHE A 143 -18.32 28.18 -12.04
CA PHE A 143 -19.56 28.95 -11.97
C PHE A 143 -19.41 30.25 -11.15
N GLY A 144 -18.19 30.66 -10.81
CA GLY A 144 -17.93 31.87 -10.03
C GLY A 144 -18.72 31.89 -8.72
N PRO A 145 -19.34 33.03 -8.34
CA PRO A 145 -20.15 33.16 -7.12
C PRO A 145 -21.32 32.18 -6.99
N GLN A 146 -21.83 31.62 -8.09
CA GLN A 146 -22.89 30.58 -8.03
C GLN A 146 -22.33 29.21 -7.61
N GLY A 147 -21.04 29.00 -7.85
CA GLY A 147 -20.30 27.82 -7.44
C GLY A 147 -19.76 27.92 -6.02
N TRP A 148 -19.01 28.99 -5.76
CA TRP A 148 -18.41 29.34 -4.49
C TRP A 148 -18.39 30.86 -4.31
N ASN A 149 -18.74 31.35 -3.12
CA ASN A 149 -18.68 32.79 -2.83
C ASN A 149 -17.24 33.31 -2.93
N ARG A 150 -16.23 32.48 -2.61
CA ARG A 150 -14.80 32.78 -2.75
C ARG A 150 -14.06 31.69 -3.53
N ILE A 151 -12.86 32.03 -4.02
CA ILE A 151 -12.01 31.06 -4.73
C ILE A 151 -11.15 30.32 -3.71
N TYR A 152 -11.29 28.99 -3.66
CA TYR A 152 -10.49 28.10 -2.81
C TYR A 152 -9.53 27.24 -3.64
N PRO A 153 -8.30 26.99 -3.14
CA PRO A 153 -7.25 26.28 -3.87
C PRO A 153 -7.32 24.74 -3.71
N PHE A 154 -8.52 24.15 -3.87
CA PHE A 154 -8.67 22.69 -3.85
C PHE A 154 -7.81 22.03 -4.93
N ASN A 155 -7.11 20.96 -4.56
CA ASN A 155 -6.16 20.25 -5.41
C ASN A 155 -6.13 18.74 -5.11
N THR A 156 -5.37 18.00 -5.91
CA THR A 156 -5.24 16.53 -5.79
C THR A 156 -4.66 16.09 -4.44
N GLY A 157 -3.81 16.91 -3.81
CA GLY A 157 -3.27 16.62 -2.47
C GLY A 157 -4.37 16.51 -1.40
N ASP A 158 -5.42 17.32 -1.50
CA ASP A 158 -6.58 17.23 -0.61
C ASP A 158 -7.28 15.87 -0.76
N LEU A 159 -7.43 15.39 -2.00
CA LEU A 159 -8.00 14.08 -2.29
C LEU A 159 -7.09 12.95 -1.77
N THR A 160 -5.79 13.00 -2.06
CA THR A 160 -4.83 11.96 -1.65
C THR A 160 -4.80 11.79 -0.13
N ILE A 161 -4.73 12.88 0.63
CA ILE A 161 -4.72 12.79 2.09
C ILE A 161 -6.09 12.33 2.61
N SER A 162 -7.19 12.80 2.01
CA SER A 162 -8.54 12.36 2.40
C SER A 162 -8.75 10.86 2.15
N VAL A 163 -8.19 10.30 1.07
CA VAL A 163 -8.20 8.85 0.79
C VAL A 163 -7.41 8.09 1.86
N SER A 164 -6.23 8.57 2.25
CA SER A 164 -5.43 7.96 3.32
C SER A 164 -6.17 7.97 4.67
N VAL A 165 -6.81 9.09 5.01
CA VAL A 165 -7.62 9.22 6.23
C VAL A 165 -8.82 8.27 6.19
N LEU A 166 -9.51 8.22 5.05
CA LEU A 166 -10.64 7.32 4.83
C LEU A 166 -10.23 5.85 5.04
N TYR A 167 -9.12 5.43 4.43
CA TYR A 167 -8.59 4.08 4.58
C TYR A 167 -8.31 3.75 6.06
N ASN A 168 -7.55 4.59 6.75
CA ASN A 168 -7.19 4.37 8.16
C ASN A 168 -8.42 4.29 9.07
N TYR A 169 -9.42 5.16 8.86
CA TYR A 169 -10.64 5.15 9.67
C TYR A 169 -11.50 3.91 9.42
N LEU A 170 -11.51 3.41 8.19
CA LEU A 170 -12.30 2.22 7.85
C LEU A 170 -11.63 0.91 8.29
N GLU A 171 -10.29 0.89 8.37
CA GLU A 171 -9.54 -0.23 8.95
C GLU A 171 -9.68 -0.29 10.47
N ALA A 172 -9.65 0.87 11.13
CA ALA A 172 -9.72 0.95 12.59
C ALA A 172 -11.13 0.68 13.17
N ASN A 173 -12.18 0.69 12.34
CA ASN A 173 -13.57 0.64 12.82
C ASN A 173 -14.39 -0.45 12.13
N SER A 174 -15.11 -1.26 12.93
CA SER A 174 -15.99 -2.32 12.43
C SER A 174 -17.27 -1.81 11.74
N LYS A 175 -17.62 -0.54 11.96
CA LYS A 175 -18.71 0.18 11.30
C LYS A 175 -18.16 1.46 10.70
N VAL A 176 -18.72 1.88 9.57
CA VAL A 176 -18.32 3.14 8.93
C VAL A 176 -18.73 4.32 9.83
N PRO A 177 -17.79 5.15 10.31
CA PRO A 177 -18.09 6.30 11.15
C PRO A 177 -18.45 7.52 10.29
N TRP A 178 -19.66 7.53 9.75
CA TRP A 178 -20.10 8.54 8.76
C TRP A 178 -19.99 9.98 9.24
N GLU A 179 -20.40 10.25 10.48
CA GLU A 179 -20.35 11.61 11.06
C GLU A 179 -18.90 12.10 11.18
N ASP A 180 -18.00 11.24 11.66
CA ASP A 180 -16.58 11.57 11.79
C ASP A 180 -15.92 11.80 10.43
N LEU A 181 -16.22 10.98 9.43
CA LEU A 181 -15.71 11.15 8.07
C LEU A 181 -16.19 12.47 7.44
N ARG A 182 -17.46 12.82 7.60
CA ARG A 182 -18.00 14.10 7.11
C ARG A 182 -17.38 15.29 7.83
N TYR A 183 -17.14 15.17 9.14
CA TYR A 183 -16.44 16.21 9.90
C TYR A 183 -14.98 16.37 9.43
N LEU A 184 -14.24 15.26 9.30
CA LEU A 184 -12.86 15.28 8.83
C LEU A 184 -12.75 15.92 7.44
N PHE A 185 -13.59 15.50 6.49
CA PHE A 185 -13.53 16.05 5.13
C PHE A 185 -14.07 17.49 5.07
N GLY A 186 -15.17 17.77 5.77
CA GLY A 186 -15.91 19.03 5.67
C GLY A 186 -15.35 20.17 6.49
N ASP A 187 -14.77 19.91 7.66
CA ASP A 187 -14.23 20.93 8.56
C ASP A 187 -12.70 21.00 8.56
N ILE A 188 -12.01 19.88 8.36
CA ILE A 188 -10.55 19.81 8.45
C ILE A 188 -9.90 19.81 7.06
N MET A 189 -10.18 18.82 6.23
CA MET A 189 -9.50 18.63 4.94
C MET A 189 -9.86 19.73 3.93
N TYR A 190 -11.11 19.72 3.45
CA TYR A 190 -11.59 20.75 2.53
C TYR A 190 -12.01 22.01 3.29
N GLY A 191 -12.58 21.85 4.48
CA GLY A 191 -12.97 22.95 5.36
C GLY A 191 -11.83 23.86 5.81
N GLY A 192 -10.59 23.36 5.85
CA GLY A 192 -9.41 24.15 6.17
C GLY A 192 -9.13 25.27 5.16
N HIS A 193 -9.60 25.12 3.91
CA HIS A 193 -9.49 26.17 2.88
C HIS A 193 -10.63 27.18 2.93
N ILE A 194 -11.80 26.79 3.46
CA ILE A 194 -13.05 27.53 3.31
C ILE A 194 -13.18 28.59 4.40
N THR A 195 -13.29 29.85 3.99
CA THR A 195 -13.35 31.01 4.89
C THR A 195 -14.72 31.67 4.97
N ASP A 196 -15.66 31.30 4.11
CA ASP A 196 -17.04 31.80 4.09
C ASP A 196 -18.00 30.76 4.71
N ASP A 197 -18.93 31.22 5.55
CA ASP A 197 -19.84 30.33 6.30
C ASP A 197 -20.86 29.63 5.38
N TRP A 198 -21.31 30.29 4.32
CA TRP A 198 -22.24 29.69 3.36
C TRP A 198 -21.53 28.65 2.49
N ASP A 199 -20.30 28.93 2.08
CA ASP A 199 -19.46 27.94 1.40
C ASP A 199 -19.15 26.74 2.32
N ARG A 200 -18.93 26.96 3.62
CA ARG A 200 -18.71 25.87 4.59
C ARG A 200 -19.95 25.00 4.72
N ARG A 201 -21.14 25.62 4.80
CA ARG A 201 -22.41 24.89 4.80
C ARG A 201 -22.60 24.10 3.51
N LEU A 202 -22.31 24.70 2.35
CA LEU A 202 -22.40 24.05 1.05
C LEU A 202 -21.51 22.80 0.97
N CYS A 203 -20.25 22.90 1.39
CA CYS A 203 -19.31 21.78 1.44
C CYS A 203 -19.86 20.63 2.29
N LYS A 204 -20.38 20.94 3.49
CA LYS A 204 -20.99 19.96 4.40
C LYS A 204 -22.20 19.28 3.77
N THR A 205 -23.09 20.04 3.14
CA THR A 205 -24.28 19.49 2.47
C THR A 205 -23.90 18.52 1.34
N TYR A 206 -22.86 18.80 0.58
CA TYR A 206 -22.36 17.85 -0.42
C TYR A 206 -21.84 16.55 0.21
N LEU A 207 -21.16 16.62 1.35
CA LEU A 207 -20.71 15.44 2.08
C LEU A 207 -21.87 14.66 2.72
N GLU A 208 -22.91 15.36 3.19
CA GLU A 208 -24.16 14.76 3.68
C GLU A 208 -24.92 14.03 2.57
N GLU A 209 -24.85 14.51 1.33
CA GLU A 209 -25.48 13.86 0.17
C GLU A 209 -24.67 12.67 -0.35
N TYR A 210 -23.34 12.82 -0.49
CA TYR A 210 -22.50 11.83 -1.16
C TYR A 210 -21.90 10.77 -0.24
N LEU A 211 -21.66 11.07 1.04
CA LEU A 211 -21.14 10.09 2.00
C LEU A 211 -22.26 9.60 2.90
N VAL A 212 -23.15 8.76 2.35
CA VAL A 212 -24.32 8.20 3.04
C VAL A 212 -24.25 6.67 3.11
N PRO A 213 -24.83 6.02 4.13
CA PRO A 213 -24.85 4.56 4.23
C PRO A 213 -25.33 3.84 2.95
N GLU A 214 -26.34 4.39 2.30
CA GLU A 214 -27.00 3.88 1.09
C GLU A 214 -26.04 3.80 -0.10
N MET A 215 -24.89 4.50 -0.06
CA MET A 215 -23.88 4.41 -1.09
C MET A 215 -23.24 3.02 -1.20
N LEU A 216 -23.31 2.22 -0.13
CA LEU A 216 -22.78 0.87 -0.11
C LEU A 216 -23.69 -0.14 -0.84
N ASP A 217 -24.96 0.20 -1.03
CA ASP A 217 -25.98 -0.70 -1.58
C ASP A 217 -26.04 -0.65 -3.12
N GLY A 218 -25.27 0.25 -3.76
CA GLY A 218 -25.12 0.32 -5.22
C GLY A 218 -26.32 0.94 -5.97
N ASP A 219 -27.39 1.30 -5.28
CA ASP A 219 -28.56 1.98 -5.85
C ASP A 219 -28.58 3.50 -5.61
N HIS A 220 -27.62 4.02 -4.86
CA HIS A 220 -27.45 5.47 -4.66
C HIS A 220 -27.07 6.17 -5.97
N CYS A 221 -27.78 7.26 -6.28
CA CYS A 221 -27.51 8.10 -7.45
C CYS A 221 -26.62 9.29 -7.08
N LEU A 222 -25.48 9.43 -7.75
CA LEU A 222 -24.57 10.56 -7.61
C LEU A 222 -25.10 11.83 -8.29
N ALA A 223 -25.90 11.65 -9.36
CA ALA A 223 -26.67 12.70 -10.03
C ALA A 223 -27.95 12.10 -10.64
N PRO A 224 -28.92 12.92 -11.11
CA PRO A 224 -30.09 12.40 -11.81
C PRO A 224 -29.70 11.47 -12.97
N ASN A 225 -30.18 10.23 -12.92
CA ASN A 225 -29.85 9.15 -13.86
C ASN A 225 -28.37 8.72 -13.91
N PHE A 226 -27.55 9.13 -12.93
CA PHE A 226 -26.17 8.70 -12.79
C PHE A 226 -26.00 7.94 -11.47
N LYS A 227 -26.13 6.61 -11.55
CA LYS A 227 -25.95 5.73 -10.40
C LYS A 227 -24.47 5.69 -9.98
N THR A 228 -24.23 5.34 -8.72
CA THR A 228 -22.89 4.99 -8.26
C THR A 228 -22.40 3.78 -9.05
N PRO A 229 -21.22 3.84 -9.70
CA PRO A 229 -20.71 2.71 -10.48
C PRO A 229 -20.55 1.47 -9.60
N GLN A 230 -21.05 0.35 -10.09
CA GLN A 230 -20.79 -0.97 -9.51
C GLN A 230 -19.30 -1.26 -9.49
N ASN A 231 -18.88 -2.23 -8.68
CA ASN A 231 -17.49 -2.62 -8.61
C ASN A 231 -17.00 -3.21 -9.93
N THR A 232 -15.97 -2.58 -10.49
CA THR A 232 -15.32 -3.01 -11.72
C THR A 232 -13.83 -2.61 -11.67
N ASP A 233 -13.08 -2.97 -12.70
CA ASP A 233 -11.68 -2.60 -12.86
C ASP A 233 -11.52 -1.14 -13.32
N TYR A 234 -10.28 -0.65 -13.40
CA TYR A 234 -10.01 0.73 -13.81
C TYR A 234 -10.64 1.05 -15.18
N LYS A 235 -10.51 0.10 -16.13
CA LYS A 235 -11.09 0.22 -17.46
C LYS A 235 -12.61 0.26 -17.44
N GLY A 236 -13.24 -0.56 -16.61
CA GLY A 236 -14.68 -0.58 -16.44
C GLY A 236 -15.21 0.70 -15.81
N TYR A 237 -14.46 1.36 -14.92
CA TYR A 237 -14.85 2.68 -14.42
C TYR A 237 -14.79 3.73 -15.52
N HIS A 238 -13.73 3.71 -16.33
CA HIS A 238 -13.65 4.60 -17.49
C HIS A 238 -14.81 4.38 -18.45
N GLN A 239 -15.09 3.12 -18.80
CA GLN A 239 -16.21 2.78 -19.66
C GLN A 239 -17.55 3.23 -19.05
N TYR A 240 -17.77 3.00 -17.76
CA TYR A 240 -18.99 3.44 -17.09
C TYR A 240 -19.15 4.96 -17.13
N ILE A 241 -18.08 5.71 -16.88
CA ILE A 241 -18.12 7.16 -16.93
C ILE A 241 -18.38 7.63 -18.36
N ASP A 242 -17.69 7.06 -19.34
CA ASP A 242 -17.84 7.42 -20.76
C ASP A 242 -19.28 7.12 -21.27
N GLU A 243 -19.91 6.04 -20.78
CA GLU A 243 -21.24 5.60 -21.21
C GLU A 243 -22.39 6.29 -20.45
N PHE A 244 -22.24 6.50 -19.14
CA PHE A 244 -23.36 6.89 -18.27
C PHE A 244 -23.25 8.32 -17.71
N LEU A 245 -22.11 8.99 -17.79
CA LEU A 245 -22.00 10.38 -17.36
C LEU A 245 -22.81 11.28 -18.31
N PRO A 246 -23.82 12.03 -17.83
CA PRO A 246 -24.62 12.86 -18.71
C PRO A 246 -23.76 13.93 -19.40
N GLN A 247 -23.85 14.07 -20.72
CA GLN A 247 -23.08 15.08 -21.49
C GLN A 247 -23.31 16.52 -21.00
N ASN A 248 -24.46 16.76 -20.37
CA ASN A 248 -24.89 18.05 -19.82
C ASN A 248 -24.30 18.34 -18.43
N LEU A 249 -23.77 17.30 -17.77
CA LEU A 249 -23.04 17.44 -16.53
C LEU A 249 -21.63 17.90 -16.92
N HIS A 250 -21.45 19.22 -17.05
CA HIS A 250 -20.16 19.85 -17.34
C HIS A 250 -19.16 19.72 -16.17
N ILE A 251 -19.06 18.56 -15.54
CA ILE A 251 -17.90 18.15 -14.75
C ILE A 251 -16.85 17.80 -15.82
N SER A 252 -15.87 18.67 -16.08
CA SER A 252 -14.90 18.33 -17.13
C SER A 252 -14.20 17.03 -16.78
N MET A 253 -14.05 16.23 -17.82
CA MET A 253 -13.28 14.99 -17.82
C MET A 253 -11.89 15.18 -17.19
N ASP A 254 -11.34 16.39 -17.09
CA ASP A 254 -10.01 16.66 -16.54
C ASP A 254 -9.86 16.28 -15.05
N TYR A 255 -10.93 16.37 -14.24
CA TYR A 255 -10.87 16.01 -12.82
C TYR A 255 -11.20 14.55 -12.54
N ILE A 256 -12.06 13.93 -13.35
CA ILE A 256 -12.19 12.46 -13.37
C ILE A 256 -10.89 11.84 -13.92
N GLN A 257 -10.22 12.50 -14.86
CA GLN A 257 -8.90 12.12 -15.33
C GLN A 257 -7.79 12.36 -14.29
N THR A 258 -8.04 13.01 -13.16
CA THR A 258 -7.06 12.99 -12.06
C THR A 258 -6.98 11.61 -11.39
N LEU A 259 -7.95 10.72 -11.64
CA LEU A 259 -7.80 9.28 -11.43
C LEU A 259 -6.77 8.63 -12.38
N LYS A 260 -6.36 9.29 -13.49
CA LYS A 260 -5.35 8.76 -14.42
C LYS A 260 -3.92 8.78 -13.89
N TRP A 261 -3.66 9.28 -12.68
CA TRP A 261 -2.27 9.55 -12.26
C TRP A 261 -1.84 9.12 -10.87
N ASN A 262 -2.62 8.40 -10.05
CA ASN A 262 -2.11 7.90 -8.76
C ASN A 262 -2.79 6.65 -8.17
N PHE A 263 -3.57 5.89 -8.95
CA PHE A 263 -4.05 4.57 -8.52
C PHE A 263 -4.00 3.58 -9.69
#